data_AF-A0A3A8YUW3-F1
#
_entry.id   AF-A0A3A8YUW3-F1
#
_cell.length_a   1.000
_cell.length_b   1.000
_cell.length_c   1.000
_cell.angle_alpha   90.00
_cell.angle_beta   90.00
_cell.angle_gamma   90.00
#
_symmetry.space_group_name_H-M   'P 1'
#
loop_
_entity.id
_entity.type
_entity.pdbx_description
1 polymer ?
#
loop_
_entity_poly.entity_id
_entity_poly.type
_entity_poly.pdbx_seq_one_letter_code
_entity_poly.pdbx_strand_id
1 'polypeptide(L)'
;MLKLIFIVLLIIIVVIGKILTTLKPENKYLHYGNIILIVLSLIVLVFWDDGMVYNGKIHITERKMKIEFLKADREFTNQMKIGAQKKLNIKATCKQGRILLTIYQKQKEHTYDISEWNNDLELSEFEEGYINLHLKNINARHVKVEINSTN
;
A
#
# COMPACT_ATOMS: atom_id res chain seq x y z
N MET A 1 15.24 9.31 6.36
CA MET A 1 16.11 10.45 6.02
C MET A 1 15.31 11.72 5.70
N LEU A 2 14.35 11.70 4.75
CA LEU A 2 13.53 12.87 4.39
C LEU A 2 12.66 13.44 5.56
N LYS A 3 12.13 12.58 6.44
CA LYS A 3 11.35 12.99 7.63
C LYS A 3 12.15 13.89 8.58
N LEU A 4 13.43 13.59 8.79
CA LEU A 4 14.30 14.34 9.69
C LEU A 4 14.61 15.74 9.13
N ILE A 5 14.83 15.82 7.81
CA ILE A 5 15.06 17.08 7.08
C ILE A 5 13.83 17.99 7.16
N PHE A 6 12.63 17.42 7.00
CA PHE A 6 11.37 18.19 7.11
C PHE A 6 11.14 18.75 8.51
N ILE A 7 11.37 17.94 9.55
CA ILE A 7 11.27 18.40 10.95
C ILE A 7 12.25 19.55 11.23
N VAL A 8 13.49 19.44 10.76
CA VAL A 8 14.51 20.49 10.91
C VAL A 8 14.09 21.79 10.20
N LEU A 9 13.57 21.70 8.97
CA LEU A 9 13.04 22.85 8.23
C LEU A 9 11.87 23.53 8.96
N LEU A 10 10.98 22.75 9.55
CA LEU A 10 9.81 23.23 10.28
C LEU A 10 10.23 24.00 11.54
N ILE A 11 11.21 23.47 12.29
CA ILE A 11 11.80 24.15 13.45
C ILE A 11 12.42 25.49 13.04
N ILE A 12 13.17 25.52 11.93
CA ILE A 12 13.78 26.76 11.41
C ILE A 12 12.72 27.81 11.10
N ILE A 13 11.63 27.43 10.42
CA ILE A 13 10.54 28.36 10.07
C ILE A 13 9.87 28.93 11.33
N VAL A 14 9.60 28.08 12.34
CA VAL A 14 9.01 28.51 13.61
C VAL A 14 9.93 29.49 14.35
N VAL A 15 11.24 29.22 14.37
CA VAL A 15 12.24 30.09 15.01
C VAL A 15 12.33 31.45 14.30
N ILE A 16 12.37 31.47 12.97
CA ILE A 16 12.39 32.71 12.18
C ILE A 16 11.10 33.51 12.40
N GLY A 17 9.94 32.84 12.38
CA GLY A 17 8.66 33.48 12.66
C GLY A 17 8.64 34.17 14.03
N LYS A 18 9.13 33.48 15.07
CA LYS A 18 9.21 34.03 16.42
C LYS A 18 10.12 35.27 16.49
N ILE A 19 11.33 35.19 15.89
CA ILE A 19 12.28 36.31 15.84
C ILE A 19 11.65 37.53 15.16
N LEU A 20 10.99 37.34 14.02
CA LEU A 20 10.36 38.44 13.29
C LEU A 20 9.21 39.10 14.06
N THR A 21 8.42 38.32 14.82
CA THR A 21 7.37 38.88 15.70
C THR A 21 7.93 39.63 16.90
N THR A 22 9.09 39.21 17.43
CA THR A 22 9.76 39.96 18.51
C THR A 22 10.36 41.27 18.00
N LEU A 23 10.84 41.31 16.75
CA LEU A 23 11.40 42.52 16.14
C LEU A 23 10.33 43.54 15.72
N LYS A 24 9.10 43.10 15.39
CA LYS A 24 7.98 43.98 15.00
C LYS A 24 6.67 43.53 15.67
N PRO A 25 6.53 43.73 17.00
CA PRO A 25 5.42 43.19 17.79
C PRO A 25 4.05 43.80 17.44
N GLU A 26 4.03 45.03 16.92
CA GLU A 26 2.81 45.75 16.55
C GLU A 26 2.22 45.34 15.19
N ASN A 27 2.93 44.52 14.42
CA ASN A 27 2.42 43.97 13.17
C ASN A 27 1.57 42.72 13.41
N LYS A 28 0.29 42.94 13.73
CA LYS A 28 -0.71 41.89 13.99
C LYS A 28 -0.78 40.83 12.87
N TYR A 29 -0.62 41.24 11.61
CA TYR A 29 -0.64 40.33 10.45
C TYR A 29 0.50 39.31 10.47
N LEU A 30 1.67 39.71 10.98
CA LEU A 30 2.82 38.84 11.11
C LEU A 30 2.58 37.76 12.18
N HIS A 31 1.88 38.12 13.25
CA HIS A 31 1.52 37.18 14.32
C HIS A 31 0.48 36.15 13.86
N TYR A 32 -0.58 36.59 13.15
CA TYR A 32 -1.58 35.69 12.56
C TYR A 32 -0.97 34.78 11.49
N GLY A 33 -0.09 35.29 10.65
CA GLY A 33 0.60 34.51 9.62
C GLY A 33 1.42 33.36 10.19
N ASN A 34 2.15 33.59 11.29
CA ASN A 34 2.91 32.54 11.97
C ASN A 34 2.02 31.45 12.57
N ILE A 35 0.88 31.81 13.16
CA ILE A 35 -0.08 30.83 13.72
C ILE A 35 -0.64 29.96 12.60
N ILE A 36 -1.03 30.55 11.46
CA ILE A 36 -1.54 29.81 10.30
C ILE A 36 -0.48 28.84 9.77
N LEU A 37 0.78 29.27 9.73
CA LEU A 37 1.89 28.45 9.25
C LEU A 37 2.16 27.25 10.18
N ILE A 38 2.08 27.45 11.49
CA ILE A 38 2.16 26.36 12.49
C ILE A 38 1.00 25.37 12.34
N VAL A 39 -0.23 25.86 12.14
CA VAL A 39 -1.42 25.00 11.97
C VAL A 39 -1.32 24.20 10.66
N LEU A 40 -0.92 24.81 9.54
CA LEU A 40 -0.68 24.11 8.28
C LEU A 40 0.43 23.06 8.42
N SER A 41 1.48 23.38 9.15
CA SER A 41 2.59 22.47 9.43
C SER A 41 2.15 21.25 10.26
N LEU A 42 1.27 21.47 11.24
CA LEU A 42 0.64 20.42 12.05
C LEU A 42 -0.30 19.55 11.22
N ILE A 43 -1.14 20.15 10.36
CA ILE A 43 -1.98 19.41 9.41
C ILE A 43 -1.11 18.50 8.55
N VAL A 44 -0.05 19.06 7.97
CA VAL A 44 0.89 18.30 7.14
C VAL A 44 1.52 17.16 7.95
N LEU A 45 1.96 17.37 9.19
CA LEU A 45 2.48 16.32 10.08
C LEU A 45 1.44 15.24 10.43
N VAL A 46 0.20 15.62 10.73
CA VAL A 46 -0.92 14.70 11.07
C VAL A 46 -1.29 13.83 9.86
N PHE A 47 -1.18 14.36 8.64
CA PHE A 47 -1.40 13.59 7.40
C PHE A 47 -0.12 12.97 6.82
N TRP A 48 1.06 13.24 7.40
CA TRP A 48 2.34 12.68 6.95
C TRP A 48 2.58 11.27 7.47
N ASP A 49 2.07 10.95 8.67
CA ASP A 49 2.21 9.62 9.24
C ASP A 49 1.16 8.68 8.64
N ASP A 50 1.66 7.74 7.86
CA ASP A 50 0.98 6.56 7.35
C ASP A 50 -0.02 5.97 8.37
N GLY A 51 -1.32 6.22 8.14
CA GLY A 51 -2.36 5.68 9.02
C GLY A 51 -3.78 5.93 8.55
N MET A 52 -4.31 4.99 7.76
CA MET A 52 -5.74 4.77 7.49
C MET A 52 -6.48 5.75 6.57
N VAL A 53 -6.42 5.48 5.26
CA VAL A 53 -7.69 5.12 4.60
C VAL A 53 -7.64 3.64 4.32
N TYR A 54 -7.78 2.84 5.38
CA TYR A 54 -8.08 1.43 5.19
C TYR A 54 -9.57 1.34 4.85
N ASN A 55 -9.89 1.55 3.58
CA ASN A 55 -11.17 1.09 3.03
C ASN A 55 -10.94 -0.26 2.35
N GLY A 56 -10.18 -1.14 3.02
CA GLY A 56 -9.72 -2.38 2.45
C GLY A 56 -10.66 -3.52 2.81
N LYS A 57 -11.07 -4.29 1.81
CA LYS A 57 -11.85 -5.52 2.02
C LYS A 57 -10.91 -6.69 1.77
N ILE A 58 -10.63 -7.45 2.83
CA ILE A 58 -9.92 -8.72 2.75
C ILE A 58 -10.94 -9.82 3.00
N HIS A 59 -11.04 -10.74 2.06
CA HIS A 59 -11.81 -11.96 2.20
C HIS A 59 -10.97 -13.12 1.66
N ILE A 60 -10.50 -13.96 2.56
CA ILE A 60 -9.59 -15.07 2.23
C ILE A 60 -10.24 -16.37 2.71
N THR A 61 -10.30 -17.32 1.80
CA THR A 61 -10.81 -18.69 2.00
C THR A 61 -9.92 -19.64 1.22
N GLU A 62 -10.13 -20.95 1.40
CA GLU A 62 -9.40 -21.99 0.68
C GLU A 62 -9.62 -21.98 -0.85
N ARG A 63 -10.61 -21.25 -1.35
CA ARG A 63 -10.97 -21.21 -2.78
C ARG A 63 -10.96 -19.82 -3.40
N LYS A 64 -11.00 -18.78 -2.56
CA LYS A 64 -11.12 -17.39 -2.98
C LYS A 64 -10.26 -16.49 -2.11
N MET A 65 -9.45 -15.67 -2.75
CA MET A 65 -8.68 -14.61 -2.13
C MET A 65 -9.09 -13.30 -2.79
N LYS A 66 -9.72 -12.42 -2.02
CA LYS A 66 -10.11 -11.07 -2.47
C LYS A 66 -9.49 -10.04 -1.55
N ILE A 67 -8.75 -9.11 -2.14
CA ILE A 67 -8.01 -8.07 -1.44
C ILE A 67 -8.21 -6.75 -2.19
N GLU A 68 -8.74 -5.75 -1.50
CA GLU A 68 -8.81 -4.38 -1.99
C GLU A 68 -8.11 -3.45 -0.98
N PHE A 69 -7.26 -2.53 -1.43
CA PHE A 69 -6.67 -1.49 -0.58
C PHE A 69 -6.13 -0.29 -1.38
N LEU A 70 -6.04 0.87 -0.73
CA LEU A 70 -5.57 2.11 -1.38
C LEU A 70 -4.05 2.26 -1.42
N LYS A 71 -3.35 1.76 -0.39
CA LYS A 71 -1.89 1.72 -0.30
C LYS A 71 -1.53 0.50 0.53
N ALA A 72 -0.61 -0.35 0.06
CA ALA A 72 -0.09 -1.41 0.92
C ALA A 72 1.42 -1.56 0.78
N ASP A 73 2.05 -1.63 1.94
CA ASP A 73 3.36 -2.26 2.17
C ASP A 73 3.19 -3.65 2.82
N ARG A 74 1.97 -4.22 2.77
CA ARG A 74 1.63 -5.51 3.37
C ARG A 74 1.70 -6.63 2.34
N GLU A 75 2.26 -7.75 2.77
CA GLU A 75 2.27 -9.00 2.03
C GLU A 75 1.12 -9.90 2.55
N PHE A 76 0.56 -10.73 1.68
CA PHE A 76 -0.53 -11.65 2.03
C PHE A 76 -0.19 -13.08 1.63
N THR A 77 -0.36 -14.01 2.55
CA THR A 77 -0.16 -15.44 2.27
C THR A 77 -1.48 -16.18 2.44
N ASN A 78 -1.81 -17.07 1.50
CA ASN A 78 -2.97 -17.95 1.60
C ASN A 78 -2.66 -19.33 1.03
N GLN A 79 -3.32 -20.35 1.55
CA GLN A 79 -3.31 -21.69 0.96
C GLN A 79 -4.60 -21.89 0.17
N MET A 80 -4.49 -22.29 -1.10
CA MET A 80 -5.62 -22.46 -1.99
C MET A 80 -5.65 -23.89 -2.55
N LYS A 81 -6.83 -24.51 -2.59
CA LYS A 81 -7.01 -25.83 -3.20
C LYS A 81 -7.30 -25.66 -4.69
N ILE A 82 -6.50 -26.28 -5.55
CA ILE A 82 -6.70 -26.35 -7.01
C ILE A 82 -7.17 -27.75 -7.42
N GLY A 83 -8.15 -27.80 -8.33
CA GLY A 83 -8.67 -29.04 -8.90
C GLY A 83 -7.87 -29.55 -10.10
N ALA A 84 -8.40 -30.58 -10.76
CA ALA A 84 -7.75 -31.24 -11.90
C ALA A 84 -7.46 -30.30 -13.08
N GLN A 85 -8.24 -29.23 -13.24
CA GLN A 85 -8.03 -28.23 -14.30
C GLN A 85 -6.74 -27.43 -14.08
N LYS A 86 -6.25 -27.31 -12.84
CA LYS A 86 -5.04 -26.56 -12.46
C LYS A 86 -5.04 -25.14 -13.01
N LYS A 87 -6.12 -24.40 -12.80
CA LYS A 87 -6.26 -23.00 -13.21
C LYS A 87 -6.64 -22.11 -12.05
N LEU A 88 -6.14 -20.88 -12.10
CA LEU A 88 -6.61 -19.78 -11.25
C LEU A 88 -7.21 -18.69 -12.12
N ASN A 89 -8.42 -18.25 -11.81
CA ASN A 89 -8.96 -17.02 -12.38
C ASN A 89 -8.42 -15.84 -11.58
N ILE A 90 -7.59 -15.01 -12.21
CA ILE A 90 -6.94 -13.87 -11.55
C ILE A 90 -7.47 -12.56 -12.15
N LYS A 91 -7.94 -11.67 -11.27
CA LYS A 91 -8.30 -10.29 -11.59
C LYS A 91 -7.53 -9.37 -10.66
N ALA A 92 -6.53 -8.69 -11.19
CA ALA A 92 -5.64 -7.85 -10.42
C ALA A 92 -5.37 -6.54 -11.15
N THR A 93 -5.46 -5.44 -10.41
CA THR A 93 -5.20 -4.09 -10.92
C THR A 93 -4.52 -3.26 -9.84
N CYS A 94 -3.53 -2.45 -10.23
CA CYS A 94 -3.00 -1.35 -9.44
C CYS A 94 -2.81 -0.10 -10.32
N LYS A 95 -2.96 1.09 -9.74
CA LYS A 95 -2.70 2.35 -10.48
C LYS A 95 -1.24 2.77 -10.47
N GLN A 96 -0.48 2.30 -9.49
CA GLN A 96 0.94 2.61 -9.30
C GLN A 96 1.60 1.42 -8.62
N GLY A 97 2.91 1.25 -8.84
CA GLY A 97 3.70 0.17 -8.26
C GLY A 97 3.51 -1.16 -8.99
N ARG A 98 3.85 -2.27 -8.31
CA ARG A 98 3.72 -3.62 -8.86
C ARG A 98 3.08 -4.57 -7.85
N ILE A 99 2.30 -5.52 -8.35
CA ILE A 99 1.75 -6.63 -7.57
C ILE A 99 2.42 -7.91 -8.07
N LEU A 100 3.15 -8.59 -7.18
CA LEU A 100 3.78 -9.87 -7.46
C LEU A 100 3.01 -10.99 -6.76
N LEU A 101 2.68 -12.04 -7.50
CA LEU A 101 2.09 -13.26 -6.97
C LEU A 101 3.10 -14.39 -7.10
N THR A 102 3.59 -14.87 -5.97
CA THR A 102 4.43 -16.06 -5.89
C THR A 102 3.55 -17.26 -5.55
N ILE A 103 3.61 -18.28 -6.40
CA ILE A 103 2.92 -19.56 -6.21
C ILE A 103 3.97 -20.62 -5.93
N TYR A 104 3.81 -21.35 -4.83
CA TYR A 104 4.74 -22.43 -4.49
C TYR A 104 4.05 -23.66 -3.94
N GLN A 105 4.60 -24.82 -4.31
CA GLN A 105 4.15 -26.14 -3.90
C GLN A 105 5.36 -27.08 -3.86
N LYS A 106 5.63 -27.68 -2.69
CA LYS A 106 6.84 -28.49 -2.46
C LYS A 106 8.11 -27.70 -2.80
N GLN A 107 8.86 -28.11 -3.84
CA GLN A 107 10.08 -27.45 -4.31
C GLN A 107 9.87 -26.54 -5.53
N LYS A 108 8.64 -26.46 -6.06
CA LYS A 108 8.31 -25.61 -7.21
C LYS A 108 7.85 -24.25 -6.70
N GLU A 109 8.43 -23.20 -7.23
CA GLU A 109 8.10 -21.82 -6.92
C GLU A 109 8.18 -20.98 -8.20
N HIS A 110 7.14 -20.19 -8.46
CA HIS A 110 7.12 -19.26 -9.59
C HIS A 110 6.51 -17.92 -9.16
N THR A 111 7.08 -16.82 -9.62
CA THR A 111 6.59 -15.48 -9.32
C THR A 111 6.09 -14.79 -10.59
N TYR A 112 4.84 -14.35 -10.55
CA TYR A 112 4.14 -13.69 -11.64
C TYR A 112 3.95 -12.20 -11.30
N ASP A 113 4.17 -11.32 -12.27
CA ASP A 113 3.71 -9.94 -12.16
C ASP A 113 2.24 -9.87 -12.58
N ILE A 114 1.36 -9.59 -11.63
CA ILE A 114 -0.09 -9.52 -11.82
C ILE A 114 -0.62 -8.10 -11.67
N SER A 115 0.22 -7.08 -11.90
CA SER A 115 -0.15 -5.67 -11.71
C SER A 115 -1.37 -5.24 -12.54
N GLU A 116 -1.52 -5.80 -13.74
CA GLU A 116 -2.68 -5.63 -14.63
C GLU A 116 -3.05 -7.00 -15.25
N TRP A 117 -3.77 -7.81 -14.50
CA TRP A 117 -4.14 -9.17 -14.90
C TRP A 117 -5.66 -9.36 -14.90
N ASN A 118 -6.21 -9.95 -15.96
CA ASN A 118 -7.64 -10.27 -16.04
C ASN A 118 -7.86 -11.51 -16.91
N ASN A 119 -7.16 -12.59 -16.61
CA ASN A 119 -7.15 -13.84 -17.37
C ASN A 119 -6.92 -15.04 -16.43
N ASP A 120 -7.16 -16.23 -16.95
CA ASP A 120 -6.82 -17.47 -16.27
C ASP A 120 -5.31 -17.71 -16.32
N LEU A 121 -4.75 -18.12 -15.19
CA LEU A 121 -3.38 -18.58 -15.06
C LEU A 121 -3.38 -20.10 -15.04
N GLU A 122 -2.75 -20.69 -16.06
CA GLU A 122 -2.53 -22.13 -16.16
C GLU A 122 -1.40 -22.55 -15.22
N LEU A 123 -1.68 -23.50 -14.33
CA LEU A 123 -0.74 -24.03 -13.34
C LEU A 123 -0.33 -25.45 -13.70
N SER A 124 -0.08 -25.72 -14.98
CA SER A 124 0.23 -27.07 -15.47
C SER A 124 1.47 -27.69 -14.82
N GLU A 125 2.40 -26.84 -14.37
CA GLU A 125 3.62 -27.24 -13.67
C GLU A 125 3.36 -27.72 -12.22
N PHE A 126 2.22 -27.38 -11.63
CA PHE A 126 1.85 -27.75 -10.27
C PHE A 126 1.02 -29.06 -10.23
N GLU A 127 1.01 -29.73 -9.09
CA GLU A 127 0.17 -30.91 -8.85
C GLU A 127 -1.21 -30.48 -8.33
N GLU A 128 -2.23 -31.31 -8.61
CA GLU A 128 -3.56 -31.12 -8.02
C GLU A 128 -3.48 -31.17 -6.48
N GLY A 129 -4.27 -30.35 -5.80
CA GLY A 129 -4.27 -30.27 -4.34
C GLY A 129 -4.04 -28.86 -3.83
N TYR A 130 -3.35 -28.71 -2.71
CA TYR A 130 -3.09 -27.40 -2.11
C TYR A 130 -1.83 -26.76 -2.67
N ILE A 131 -1.95 -25.48 -3.04
CA ILE A 131 -0.85 -24.58 -3.38
C ILE A 131 -0.81 -23.43 -2.38
N ASN A 132 0.38 -22.84 -2.19
CA ASN A 132 0.52 -21.62 -1.41
C ASN A 132 0.65 -20.43 -2.35
N LEU A 133 -0.06 -19.36 -2.02
CA LEU A 133 -0.06 -18.08 -2.71
C LEU A 133 0.55 -17.05 -1.77
N HIS A 134 1.56 -16.34 -2.23
CA HIS A 134 2.16 -15.20 -1.55
C HIS A 134 2.07 -13.98 -2.44
N LEU A 135 1.34 -12.96 -1.99
CA LEU A 135 1.12 -11.72 -2.71
C LEU A 135 1.95 -10.62 -2.09
N LYS A 136 2.88 -10.09 -2.87
CA LYS A 136 3.80 -9.04 -2.49
C LYS A 136 3.52 -7.77 -3.28
N ASN A 137 3.44 -6.65 -2.56
CA ASN A 137 3.22 -5.34 -3.15
C ASN A 137 4.52 -4.55 -3.13
N ILE A 138 4.89 -3.97 -4.27
CA ILE A 138 6.06 -3.09 -4.38
C ILE A 138 5.54 -1.69 -4.70
N ASN A 139 5.48 -0.84 -3.67
CA ASN A 139 4.96 0.53 -3.75
C ASN A 139 3.56 0.61 -4.39
N ALA A 140 2.74 -0.44 -4.25
CA ALA A 140 1.49 -0.57 -4.98
C ALA A 140 0.37 0.30 -4.39
N ARG A 141 -0.38 0.99 -5.25
CA ARG A 141 -1.51 1.85 -4.85
C ARG A 141 -2.78 1.55 -5.64
N HIS A 142 -3.92 1.75 -4.99
CA HIS A 142 -5.25 1.44 -5.50
C HIS A 142 -5.34 0.00 -6.02
N VAL A 143 -4.90 -0.94 -5.18
CA VAL A 143 -4.83 -2.35 -5.53
C VAL A 143 -6.20 -3.00 -5.34
N LYS A 144 -6.59 -3.78 -6.34
CA LYS A 144 -7.70 -4.72 -6.25
C LYS A 144 -7.23 -6.05 -6.82
N VAL A 145 -7.29 -7.10 -6.02
CA VAL A 145 -6.92 -8.47 -6.41
C VAL A 145 -8.04 -9.41 -6.03
N GLU A 146 -8.42 -10.25 -6.96
CA GLU A 146 -9.34 -11.37 -6.77
C GLU A 146 -8.74 -12.60 -7.46
N ILE A 147 -8.51 -13.66 -6.68
CA ILE A 147 -7.99 -14.94 -7.16
C ILE A 147 -9.01 -16.00 -6.76
N ASN A 148 -9.50 -16.76 -7.73
CA ASN A 148 -10.43 -17.86 -7.53
C ASN A 148 -9.84 -19.14 -8.12
N SER A 149 -9.94 -20.23 -7.37
CA SER A 149 -9.67 -21.57 -7.89
C SER A 149 -10.89 -22.10 -8.65
N THR A 150 -10.68 -22.54 -9.88
CA THR A 150 -11.66 -23.30 -10.65
C THR A 150 -11.46 -24.78 -10.36
N ASN A 151 -12.48 -25.41 -9.79
CA ASN A 151 -12.53 -26.87 -9.62
C ASN A 151 -12.82 -27.56 -10.95
#